data_AF-A0A938MLG3-F1
#
_entry.id   AF-A0A938MLG3-F1
#
_cell.length_a   1.000
_cell.length_b   1.000
_cell.length_c   1.000
_cell.angle_alpha   90.00
_cell.angle_beta   90.00
_cell.angle_gamma   90.00
#
_symmetry.space_group_name_H-M   'P 1'
#
loop_
_entity.id
_entity.type
_entity.pdbx_description
1 polymer ?
#
loop_
_entity_poly.entity_id
_entity_poly.type
_entity_poly.pdbx_seq_one_letter_code
_entity_poly.pdbx_strand_id
1 'polypeptide(L)'
;MACSKRRNEVKSRPPSHTALRFATCLTTSECSGSAQFEKPERTKGHGVQENEMTEAQEPRFELTVKTVGLFAGPVLALLLWLTPFQSLSPAAHKLACVFACVVVYWVAEALPLPVTALMIPLLCVLLRVADAKKAFAPFADPIIFLFIGSFVLAAAMFRHGLDRRFAVAILSSRWVGRSPARLLFIFGAATFFLSMWISNTATTALMFPVGLSILRGMAPARRDFTRLRYSIALMLMASYASSLGGLATKVGTPPNLIGARMIEEHIHVTIPFFQWMLLAFPLAFLMFLLMWAYLSWR
;
A
#
# COMPACT_ATOMS: atom_id res chain seq x y z
N MET A 1 29.35 53.94 49.82
CA MET A 1 28.11 54.72 50.04
C MET A 1 27.26 54.62 48.77
N ALA A 2 26.06 54.05 48.89
CA ALA A 2 24.85 54.16 48.05
C ALA A 2 24.81 53.90 46.51
N CYS A 3 24.25 52.72 46.18
CA CYS A 3 23.22 52.34 45.18
C CYS A 3 22.51 53.41 44.30
N SER A 4 22.33 53.12 42.99
CA SER A 4 21.11 53.43 42.21
C SER A 4 21.00 52.59 40.90
N LYS A 5 19.78 52.41 40.40
CA LYS A 5 19.22 51.30 39.57
C LYS A 5 18.88 51.71 38.12
N ARG A 6 18.86 50.69 37.22
CA ARG A 6 18.09 50.55 35.93
C ARG A 6 18.58 51.39 34.73
N ARG A 7 18.50 50.96 33.46
CA ARG A 7 17.49 50.14 32.74
C ARG A 7 18.08 49.63 31.40
N ASN A 8 17.65 48.44 30.94
CA ASN A 8 17.96 47.87 29.62
C ASN A 8 17.15 48.56 28.50
N GLU A 9 17.81 48.93 27.41
CA GLU A 9 17.21 49.23 26.11
C GLU A 9 17.78 48.27 25.05
N VAL A 10 16.95 47.37 24.53
CA VAL A 10 17.27 46.54 23.36
C VAL A 10 16.61 47.19 22.15
N LYS A 11 17.44 47.70 21.25
CA LYS A 11 17.10 48.43 20.02
C LYS A 11 16.54 47.48 18.96
N SER A 12 15.40 47.84 18.38
CA SER A 12 14.69 47.15 17.30
C SER A 12 15.49 47.11 15.98
N ARG A 13 15.46 45.97 15.28
CA ARG A 13 15.87 45.83 13.86
C ARG A 13 14.72 45.20 13.06
N PRO A 14 14.42 45.69 11.84
CA PRO A 14 13.32 45.19 11.00
C PRO A 14 13.64 43.83 10.34
N PRO A 15 12.62 43.08 9.87
CA PRO A 15 12.80 41.73 9.35
C PRO A 15 13.46 41.74 7.96
N SER A 16 14.55 40.99 7.82
CA SER A 16 15.26 40.79 6.55
C SER A 16 14.53 39.80 5.64
N HIS A 17 14.25 40.29 4.43
CA HIS A 17 13.88 39.70 3.12
C HIS A 17 14.28 38.25 2.74
N THR A 18 14.26 37.27 3.65
CA THR A 18 14.59 35.86 3.33
C THR A 18 13.36 34.97 3.20
N ALA A 19 12.21 35.38 3.76
CA ALA A 19 10.98 34.57 3.76
C ALA A 19 10.17 34.64 2.44
N LEU A 20 10.40 35.63 1.57
CA LEU A 20 9.64 35.80 0.33
C LEU A 20 10.23 35.05 -0.89
N ARG A 21 11.47 34.55 -0.82
CA ARG A 21 12.11 33.84 -1.95
C ARG A 21 11.77 32.35 -2.05
N PHE A 22 11.20 31.74 -1.00
CA PHE A 22 10.80 30.33 -1.02
C PHE A 22 9.47 30.08 -1.77
N ALA A 23 8.65 31.11 -1.96
CA ALA A 23 7.33 30.98 -2.59
C ALA A 23 7.37 31.07 -4.13
N THR A 24 8.41 31.66 -4.72
CA THR A 24 8.45 31.96 -6.17
C THR A 24 9.17 30.88 -7.00
N CYS A 25 9.88 29.94 -6.38
CA CYS A 25 10.69 28.94 -7.10
C CYS A 25 9.89 27.67 -7.49
N LEU A 26 8.63 27.54 -7.04
CA LEU A 26 7.77 26.38 -7.34
C LEU A 26 6.82 26.61 -8.54
N THR A 27 6.92 27.75 -9.23
CA THR A 27 5.94 28.16 -10.26
C THR A 27 6.51 28.50 -11.63
N THR A 28 7.81 28.32 -11.89
CA THR A 28 8.38 28.56 -13.24
C THR A 28 9.03 27.30 -13.81
N SER A 29 8.55 26.89 -14.98
CA SER A 29 8.93 25.71 -15.76
C SER A 29 10.28 25.83 -16.48
N GLU A 30 11.30 26.42 -15.84
CA GLU A 30 12.61 26.62 -16.45
C GLU A 30 13.73 26.21 -15.48
N CYS A 31 14.08 24.93 -15.53
CA CYS A 31 15.39 24.42 -15.14
C CYS A 31 15.74 23.24 -16.07
N SER A 32 15.83 23.54 -17.36
CA SER A 32 16.65 22.75 -18.29
C SER A 32 18.07 23.30 -18.18
N GLY A 33 18.90 22.63 -17.39
CA GLY A 33 20.28 23.03 -17.13
C GLY A 33 20.97 21.92 -16.37
N SER A 34 21.87 21.23 -17.04
CA SER A 34 22.71 20.13 -16.58
C SER A 34 23.24 20.29 -15.15
N ALA A 35 22.61 19.62 -14.19
CA ALA A 35 23.19 19.38 -12.88
C ALA A 35 23.95 18.06 -12.93
N GLN A 36 25.27 18.14 -13.15
CA GLN A 36 26.18 17.02 -12.98
C GLN A 36 26.04 16.50 -11.54
N PHE A 37 25.77 15.20 -11.42
CA PHE A 37 25.65 14.49 -10.16
C PHE A 37 27.04 14.36 -9.53
N GLU A 38 27.42 15.31 -8.68
CA GLU A 38 28.67 15.24 -7.93
C GLU A 38 28.52 14.18 -6.83
N LYS A 39 29.31 13.11 -6.95
CA LYS A 39 29.32 11.94 -6.05
C LYS A 39 29.74 12.41 -4.65
N PRO A 40 28.99 12.14 -3.57
CA PRO A 40 29.40 12.56 -2.24
C PRO A 40 30.64 11.78 -1.81
N GLU A 41 31.64 12.53 -1.36
CA GLU A 41 32.92 12.04 -0.86
C GLU A 41 32.69 11.11 0.35
N ARG A 42 33.24 9.91 0.25
CA ARG A 42 33.00 8.79 1.17
C ARG A 42 33.76 9.05 2.48
N THR A 43 33.16 9.76 3.43
CA THR A 43 33.67 9.87 4.79
C THR A 43 33.66 8.49 5.45
N LYS A 44 34.85 7.98 5.78
CA LYS A 44 35.08 6.70 6.46
C LYS A 44 34.53 6.76 7.89
N GLY A 45 33.24 6.53 8.06
CA GLY A 45 32.59 6.21 9.33
C GLY A 45 32.30 4.72 9.41
N HIS A 46 32.64 4.10 10.55
CA HIS A 46 32.50 2.67 10.86
C HIS A 46 31.33 1.98 10.13
N GLY A 47 31.69 1.00 9.29
CA GLY A 47 30.77 0.20 8.51
C GLY A 47 29.80 -0.55 9.43
N VAL A 48 28.51 -0.30 9.23
CA VAL A 48 27.53 -1.35 9.39
C VAL A 48 27.81 -2.29 8.23
N GLN A 49 28.32 -3.49 8.50
CA GLN A 49 28.29 -4.58 7.52
C GLN A 49 26.81 -4.86 7.27
N GLU A 50 26.26 -4.18 6.27
CA GLU A 50 24.94 -4.48 5.72
C GLU A 50 25.12 -5.83 5.00
N ASN A 51 24.39 -6.85 5.45
CA ASN A 51 24.53 -8.23 5.01
C ASN A 51 24.43 -8.35 3.48
N GLU A 52 25.57 -8.46 2.78
CA GLU A 52 25.64 -8.91 1.38
C GLU A 52 24.95 -10.28 1.16
N MET A 53 24.73 -11.05 2.24
CA MET A 53 24.00 -12.32 2.20
C MET A 53 22.50 -12.16 1.93
N THR A 54 21.85 -11.06 2.33
CA THR A 54 20.39 -10.90 2.16
C THR A 54 20.03 -10.55 0.71
N GLU A 55 20.81 -9.66 0.08
CA GLU A 55 20.51 -9.12 -1.25
C GLU A 55 20.71 -10.15 -2.39
N ALA A 56 21.62 -11.13 -2.21
CA ALA A 56 21.90 -12.17 -3.20
C ALA A 56 21.02 -13.44 -3.06
N GLN A 57 20.41 -13.67 -1.89
CA GLN A 57 19.60 -14.87 -1.61
C GLN A 57 18.13 -14.70 -1.96
N GLU A 58 17.54 -13.52 -1.72
CA GLU A 58 16.14 -13.23 -2.05
C GLU A 58 15.76 -13.49 -3.52
N PRO A 59 16.53 -13.04 -4.54
CA PRO A 59 16.15 -13.29 -5.94
C PRO A 59 16.22 -14.79 -6.31
N ARG A 60 17.12 -15.57 -5.68
CA ARG A 60 17.25 -17.00 -5.97
C ARG A 60 16.09 -17.81 -5.40
N PHE A 61 15.63 -17.45 -4.20
CA PHE A 61 14.49 -18.10 -3.57
C PHE A 61 13.21 -17.88 -4.39
N GLU A 62 12.94 -16.63 -4.79
CA GLU A 62 11.77 -16.31 -5.63
C GLU A 62 11.78 -17.07 -6.96
N LEU A 63 12.92 -17.10 -7.65
CA LEU A 63 13.05 -17.83 -8.91
C LEU A 63 12.85 -19.33 -8.70
N THR A 64 13.32 -19.87 -7.56
CA THR A 64 13.12 -21.28 -7.22
C THR A 64 11.64 -21.58 -6.99
N VAL A 65 10.94 -20.77 -6.20
CA VAL A 65 9.51 -20.94 -5.93
C VAL A 65 8.70 -20.86 -7.22
N LYS A 66 8.97 -19.86 -8.07
CA LYS A 66 8.29 -19.70 -9.37
C LYS A 66 8.54 -20.89 -10.30
N THR A 67 9.80 -21.33 -10.40
CA THR A 67 10.19 -22.45 -11.27
C THR A 67 9.58 -23.76 -10.78
N VAL A 68 9.68 -24.05 -9.49
CA VAL A 68 9.06 -25.25 -8.89
C VAL A 68 7.55 -25.20 -9.07
N GLY A 69 6.91 -24.06 -8.82
CA GLY A 69 5.47 -23.86 -9.01
C GLY A 69 5.00 -24.09 -10.44
N LEU A 70 5.79 -23.66 -11.43
CA LEU A 70 5.48 -23.82 -12.85
C LEU A 70 5.35 -25.29 -13.25
N PHE A 71 6.18 -26.17 -12.68
CA PHE A 71 6.10 -27.61 -12.95
C PHE A 71 5.15 -28.34 -11.98
N ALA A 72 5.09 -27.91 -10.72
CA ALA A 72 4.27 -28.53 -9.69
C ALA A 72 2.77 -28.44 -9.99
N GLY A 73 2.30 -27.33 -10.59
CA GLY A 73 0.88 -27.16 -10.95
C GLY A 73 0.37 -28.21 -11.94
N PRO A 74 0.98 -28.36 -13.13
CA PRO A 74 0.63 -29.39 -14.10
C PRO A 74 0.81 -30.81 -13.56
N VAL A 75 1.87 -31.06 -12.79
CA VAL A 75 2.11 -32.38 -12.17
C VAL A 75 0.96 -32.73 -11.22
N LEU A 76 0.56 -31.80 -10.34
CA LEU A 76 -0.56 -32.03 -9.42
C LEU A 76 -1.88 -32.25 -10.17
N ALA A 77 -2.15 -31.46 -11.21
CA ALA A 77 -3.34 -31.65 -12.04
C ALA A 77 -3.35 -33.00 -12.76
N LEU A 78 -2.19 -33.46 -13.26
CA LEU A 78 -2.05 -34.77 -13.89
C LEU A 78 -2.24 -35.91 -12.88
N LEU A 79 -1.67 -35.79 -11.68
CA LEU A 79 -1.88 -36.77 -10.62
C LEU A 79 -3.37 -36.90 -10.27
N LEU A 80 -4.07 -35.77 -10.11
CA LEU A 80 -5.51 -35.78 -9.86
C LEU A 80 -6.30 -36.38 -11.04
N TRP A 81 -5.90 -36.08 -12.28
CA TRP A 81 -6.51 -36.65 -13.48
C TRP A 81 -6.40 -38.18 -13.53
N LEU A 82 -5.28 -38.73 -13.06
CA LEU A 82 -5.04 -40.18 -12.99
C LEU A 82 -5.76 -40.85 -11.82
N THR A 83 -6.17 -40.09 -10.80
CA THR A 83 -6.90 -40.59 -9.63
C THR A 83 -8.35 -40.06 -9.61
N PRO A 84 -9.26 -40.63 -10.43
CA PRO A 84 -10.62 -40.13 -10.53
C PRO A 84 -11.40 -40.30 -9.22
N PHE A 85 -11.99 -39.20 -8.75
CA PHE A 85 -12.90 -39.22 -7.61
C PHE A 85 -14.25 -39.81 -8.03
N GLN A 86 -14.61 -40.98 -7.48
CA GLN A 86 -15.87 -41.66 -7.81
C GLN A 86 -17.12 -40.88 -7.39
N SER A 87 -17.00 -39.93 -6.46
CA SER A 87 -18.09 -39.08 -5.96
C SER A 87 -18.37 -37.85 -6.84
N LEU A 88 -17.51 -37.54 -7.82
CA LEU A 88 -17.63 -36.34 -8.65
C LEU A 88 -18.12 -36.68 -10.07
N SER A 89 -18.92 -35.77 -10.65
CA SER A 89 -19.23 -35.85 -12.08
C SER A 89 -17.96 -35.68 -12.92
N PRO A 90 -17.90 -36.23 -14.15
CA PRO A 90 -16.73 -36.08 -15.01
C PRO A 90 -16.34 -34.61 -15.27
N ALA A 91 -17.32 -33.71 -15.39
CA ALA A 91 -17.06 -32.29 -15.56
C ALA A 91 -16.49 -31.64 -14.28
N ALA A 92 -17.00 -32.01 -13.10
CA ALA A 92 -16.50 -31.52 -11.82
C ALA A 92 -15.08 -32.01 -11.53
N HIS A 93 -14.76 -33.26 -11.90
CA HIS A 93 -13.41 -33.80 -11.77
C HIS A 93 -12.39 -33.06 -12.63
N LYS A 94 -12.73 -32.78 -13.90
CA LYS A 94 -11.89 -31.96 -14.80
C LYS A 94 -11.67 -30.56 -14.24
N LEU A 95 -12.72 -29.93 -13.71
CA LEU A 95 -12.63 -28.62 -13.08
C LEU A 95 -11.70 -28.65 -11.85
N ALA A 96 -11.78 -29.70 -11.03
CA ALA A 96 -10.90 -29.87 -9.86
C ALA A 96 -9.42 -29.97 -10.27
N CYS A 97 -9.11 -30.67 -11.37
CA CYS A 97 -7.74 -30.74 -11.91
C CYS A 97 -7.23 -29.35 -12.34
N VAL A 98 -8.05 -28.59 -13.07
CA VAL A 98 -7.72 -27.20 -13.46
C VAL A 98 -7.51 -26.34 -12.22
N PHE A 99 -8.43 -26.42 -11.26
CA PHE A 99 -8.37 -25.66 -10.02
C PHE A 99 -7.09 -25.94 -9.23
N ALA A 100 -6.69 -27.20 -9.11
CA ALA A 100 -5.47 -27.58 -8.42
C ALA A 100 -4.20 -26.95 -9.05
N CYS A 101 -4.10 -26.97 -10.38
CA CYS A 101 -3.01 -26.29 -11.09
C CYS A 101 -3.01 -24.77 -10.81
N VAL A 102 -4.18 -24.15 -10.92
CA VAL A 102 -4.36 -22.71 -10.75
C VAL A 102 -4.01 -22.26 -9.33
N VAL A 103 -4.39 -23.02 -8.30
CA VAL A 103 -4.03 -22.73 -6.91
C VAL A 103 -2.51 -22.75 -6.72
N VAL A 104 -1.81 -23.73 -7.29
CA VAL A 104 -0.34 -23.77 -7.25
C VAL A 104 0.25 -22.55 -7.96
N TYR A 105 -0.28 -22.17 -9.13
CA TYR A 105 0.19 -21.00 -9.87
C TYR A 105 -0.06 -19.67 -9.13
N TRP A 106 -1.17 -19.54 -8.41
CA TRP A 106 -1.43 -18.35 -7.58
C TRP A 106 -0.53 -18.30 -6.34
N VAL A 107 -0.33 -19.42 -5.65
CA VAL A 107 0.51 -19.45 -4.43
C VAL A 107 1.99 -19.27 -4.76
N ALA A 108 2.47 -19.88 -5.85
CA ALA A 108 3.86 -19.78 -6.26
C ALA A 108 4.15 -18.57 -7.16
N GLU A 109 3.11 -17.84 -7.57
CA GLU A 109 3.18 -16.77 -8.58
C GLU A 109 3.98 -17.20 -9.83
N ALA A 110 3.80 -18.45 -10.26
CA ALA A 110 4.59 -19.07 -11.33
C ALA A 110 4.39 -18.38 -12.68
N LEU A 111 3.22 -17.79 -12.90
CA LEU A 111 2.87 -16.94 -14.03
C LEU A 111 2.23 -15.65 -13.51
N PRO A 112 2.27 -14.54 -14.29
CA PRO A 112 1.55 -13.32 -13.93
C PRO A 112 0.08 -13.59 -13.64
N LEU A 113 -0.46 -13.03 -12.54
CA LEU A 113 -1.84 -13.27 -12.10
C LEU A 113 -2.90 -13.15 -13.22
N PRO A 114 -2.83 -12.16 -14.15
CA PRO A 114 -3.79 -12.08 -15.26
C PRO A 114 -3.71 -13.26 -16.23
N VAL A 115 -2.52 -13.79 -16.48
CA VAL A 115 -2.30 -14.95 -17.36
C VAL A 115 -2.91 -16.19 -16.72
N THR A 116 -2.66 -16.41 -15.43
CA THR A 116 -3.26 -17.49 -14.65
C THR A 116 -4.79 -17.38 -14.62
N ALA A 117 -5.34 -16.17 -14.48
CA ALA A 117 -6.78 -15.94 -14.48
C ALA A 117 -7.44 -16.26 -15.84
N LEU A 118 -6.80 -15.91 -16.96
CA LEU A 118 -7.28 -16.23 -18.32
C LEU A 118 -7.11 -17.71 -18.67
N MET A 119 -6.16 -18.40 -18.04
CA MET A 119 -5.95 -19.83 -18.23
C MET A 119 -7.16 -20.64 -17.75
N ILE A 120 -7.86 -20.21 -16.68
CA ILE A 120 -9.03 -20.91 -16.12
C ILE A 120 -10.14 -21.12 -17.18
N PRO A 121 -10.76 -20.07 -17.77
CA PRO A 121 -11.82 -20.25 -18.74
C PRO A 121 -11.33 -20.96 -20.01
N LEU A 122 -10.07 -20.73 -20.41
CA LEU A 122 -9.46 -21.39 -21.56
C LEU A 122 -9.41 -22.92 -21.36
N LEU A 123 -8.86 -23.39 -20.24
CA LEU A 123 -8.79 -24.82 -19.92
C LEU A 123 -10.18 -25.43 -19.73
N CYS A 124 -11.12 -24.70 -19.12
CA CYS A 124 -12.51 -25.14 -18.99
C CYS A 124 -13.18 -25.39 -20.36
N VAL A 125 -12.93 -24.53 -21.35
CA VAL A 125 -13.45 -24.73 -22.71
C VAL A 125 -12.75 -25.88 -23.42
N LEU A 126 -11.42 -25.95 -23.36
CA LEU A 126 -10.63 -27.00 -24.00
C LEU A 126 -10.97 -28.40 -23.47
N LEU A 127 -11.17 -28.52 -22.16
CA LEU A 127 -11.54 -29.78 -21.50
C LEU A 127 -13.05 -30.10 -21.61
N ARG A 128 -13.83 -29.24 -22.27
CA ARG A 128 -15.30 -29.32 -22.41
C ARG A 128 -16.02 -29.40 -21.05
N VAL A 129 -15.56 -28.60 -20.09
CA VAL A 129 -16.24 -28.39 -18.80
C VAL A 129 -17.41 -27.44 -18.97
N ALA A 130 -17.22 -26.38 -19.76
CA ALA A 130 -18.26 -25.39 -20.05
C ALA A 130 -18.06 -24.79 -21.46
N ASP A 131 -19.14 -24.28 -22.04
CA ASP A 131 -19.08 -23.52 -23.30
C ASP A 131 -18.35 -22.19 -23.10
N ALA A 132 -17.72 -21.66 -24.17
CA ALA A 132 -16.96 -20.42 -24.11
C ALA A 132 -17.77 -19.24 -23.53
N LYS A 133 -19.04 -19.10 -23.93
CA LYS A 133 -19.91 -18.03 -23.42
C LYS A 133 -20.08 -18.10 -21.90
N LYS A 134 -20.23 -19.30 -21.34
CA LYS A 134 -20.39 -19.51 -19.88
C LYS A 134 -19.06 -19.33 -19.16
N ALA A 135 -17.97 -19.88 -19.70
CA ALA A 135 -16.64 -19.80 -19.09
C ALA A 135 -16.13 -18.35 -18.97
N PHE A 136 -16.38 -17.51 -19.98
CA PHE A 136 -15.93 -16.12 -20.00
C PHE A 136 -16.94 -15.11 -19.42
N ALA A 137 -18.19 -15.50 -19.15
CA ALA A 137 -19.21 -14.60 -18.60
C ALA A 137 -18.78 -13.82 -17.33
N PRO A 138 -18.05 -14.42 -16.37
CA PRO A 138 -17.61 -13.69 -15.17
C PRO A 138 -16.71 -12.48 -15.43
N PHE A 139 -16.04 -12.39 -16.59
CA PHE A 139 -15.22 -11.23 -16.95
C PHE A 139 -16.05 -9.98 -17.29
N ALA A 140 -17.35 -10.14 -17.51
CA ALA A 140 -18.30 -9.05 -17.77
C ALA A 140 -19.16 -8.71 -16.55
N ASP A 141 -18.77 -9.16 -15.34
CA ASP A 141 -19.50 -8.84 -14.12
C ASP A 141 -19.51 -7.31 -13.84
N PRO A 142 -20.65 -6.71 -13.47
CA PRO A 142 -20.74 -5.27 -13.17
C PRO A 142 -19.73 -4.77 -12.13
N ILE A 143 -19.30 -5.63 -11.21
CA ILE A 143 -18.32 -5.29 -10.17
C ILE A 143 -16.94 -5.01 -10.78
N ILE A 144 -16.58 -5.66 -11.89
CA ILE A 144 -15.34 -5.37 -12.62
C ILE A 144 -15.38 -3.95 -13.18
N PHE A 145 -16.52 -3.51 -13.72
CA PHE A 145 -16.68 -2.14 -14.21
C PHE A 145 -16.64 -1.10 -13.08
N LEU A 146 -17.22 -1.42 -11.91
CA LEU A 146 -17.09 -0.59 -10.72
C LEU A 146 -15.62 -0.43 -10.30
N PHE A 147 -14.86 -1.52 -10.34
CA PHE A 147 -13.43 -1.53 -10.03
C PHE A 147 -12.62 -0.68 -11.02
N ILE A 148 -12.87 -0.82 -12.32
CA ILE A 148 -12.26 0.02 -13.36
C ILE A 148 -12.58 1.50 -13.12
N GLY A 149 -13.84 1.84 -12.86
CA GLY A 149 -14.27 3.20 -12.56
C GLY A 149 -13.55 3.80 -11.35
N SER A 150 -13.39 3.02 -10.27
CA SER A 150 -12.62 3.47 -9.11
C SER A 150 -11.14 3.69 -9.39
N PHE A 151 -10.51 2.86 -10.22
CA PHE A 151 -9.12 3.05 -10.59
C PHE A 151 -8.91 4.26 -11.49
N VAL A 152 -9.84 4.54 -12.40
CA VAL A 152 -9.82 5.77 -13.19
C VAL A 152 -9.91 7.00 -12.26
N LEU A 153 -10.80 6.97 -11.27
CA LEU A 153 -10.92 8.05 -10.28
C LEU A 153 -9.64 8.21 -9.45
N ALA A 154 -9.09 7.12 -8.92
CA ALA A 154 -7.85 7.13 -8.16
C ALA A 154 -6.66 7.64 -8.99
N ALA A 155 -6.55 7.20 -10.25
CA ALA A 155 -5.51 7.66 -11.18
C ALA A 155 -5.66 9.15 -11.52
N ALA A 156 -6.89 9.66 -11.67
CA ALA A 156 -7.14 11.08 -11.85
C ALA A 156 -6.69 11.89 -10.62
N MET A 157 -7.04 11.44 -9.41
CA MET A 157 -6.61 12.09 -8.16
C MET A 157 -5.08 12.14 -8.04
N PHE A 158 -4.40 11.04 -8.36
CA PHE A 158 -2.94 10.94 -8.36
C PHE A 158 -2.31 11.87 -9.42
N ARG A 159 -2.83 11.88 -10.65
CA ARG A 159 -2.34 12.75 -11.73
C ARG A 159 -2.47 14.24 -11.42
N HIS A 160 -3.54 14.64 -10.73
CA HIS A 160 -3.75 16.02 -10.30
C HIS A 160 -3.06 16.38 -8.98
N GLY A 161 -2.40 15.41 -8.33
CA GLY A 161 -1.71 15.59 -7.04
C GLY A 161 -2.66 15.93 -5.88
N LEU A 162 -3.94 15.59 -6.00
CA LEU A 162 -4.95 15.88 -4.99
C LEU A 162 -4.67 15.12 -3.68
N ASP A 163 -4.29 13.86 -3.82
CA ASP A 163 -3.77 12.98 -2.77
C ASP A 163 -2.59 13.60 -2.01
N ARG A 164 -1.59 14.13 -2.73
CA ARG A 164 -0.42 14.80 -2.13
C ARG A 164 -0.82 16.09 -1.42
N ARG A 165 -1.72 16.88 -2.01
CA ARG A 165 -2.24 18.11 -1.38
C ARG A 165 -2.97 17.80 -0.09
N PHE A 166 -3.81 16.77 -0.06
CA PHE A 166 -4.48 16.34 1.16
C PHE A 166 -3.50 15.86 2.23
N ALA A 167 -2.53 15.02 1.86
CA ALA A 167 -1.52 14.55 2.79
C ALA A 167 -0.75 15.72 3.44
N VAL A 168 -0.25 16.66 2.63
CA VAL A 168 0.46 17.83 3.12
C VAL A 168 -0.46 18.76 3.91
N ALA A 169 -1.72 18.94 3.51
CA ALA A 169 -2.68 19.76 4.26
C ALA A 169 -2.95 19.18 5.66
N ILE A 170 -3.15 17.87 5.77
CA ILE A 170 -3.37 17.18 7.06
C ILE A 170 -2.10 17.26 7.93
N LEU A 171 -0.93 17.04 7.33
CA LEU A 171 0.35 17.02 8.06
C LEU A 171 0.94 18.40 8.37
N SER A 172 0.55 19.45 7.65
CA SER A 172 0.92 20.85 7.95
C SER A 172 -0.01 21.48 8.99
N SER A 173 -1.02 20.74 9.45
CA SER A 173 -1.94 21.19 10.47
C SER A 173 -1.22 21.46 11.80
N ARG A 174 -1.66 22.52 12.51
CA ARG A 174 -1.10 22.95 13.81
C ARG A 174 -1.11 21.86 14.89
N TRP A 175 -1.90 20.82 14.66
CA TRP A 175 -2.07 19.68 15.55
C TRP A 175 -0.88 18.72 15.55
N VAL A 176 0.01 18.81 14.55
CA VAL A 176 1.10 17.85 14.30
C VAL A 176 2.32 18.06 15.20
N GLY A 177 2.58 19.27 15.69
CA GLY A 177 3.85 19.63 16.32
C GLY A 177 3.99 19.42 17.84
N ARG A 178 3.07 18.72 18.51
CA ARG A 178 3.05 18.68 20.00
C ARG A 178 3.53 17.37 20.65
N SER A 179 3.49 16.22 19.97
CA SER A 179 4.05 14.97 20.50
C SER A 179 4.34 13.93 19.41
N PRO A 180 5.38 13.07 19.56
CA PRO A 180 5.68 12.00 18.59
C PRO A 180 4.51 11.02 18.37
N ALA A 181 3.79 10.67 19.43
CA ALA A 181 2.61 9.80 19.36
C ALA A 181 1.47 10.41 18.53
N ARG A 182 1.28 11.74 18.62
CA ARG A 182 0.25 12.45 17.83
C ARG A 182 0.65 12.61 16.37
N LEU A 183 1.93 12.85 16.11
CA LEU A 183 2.47 12.83 14.74
C LEU A 183 2.21 11.46 14.10
N LEU A 184 2.49 10.38 14.83
CA LEU A 184 2.21 9.01 14.38
C LEU A 184 0.71 8.78 14.11
N PHE A 185 -0.17 9.28 14.99
CA PHE A 185 -1.63 9.21 14.79
C PHE A 185 -2.06 9.93 13.52
N ILE A 186 -1.65 11.19 13.34
CA ILE A 186 -2.11 12.03 12.22
C ILE A 186 -1.57 11.49 10.90
N PHE A 187 -0.31 11.05 10.89
CA PHE A 187 0.29 10.38 9.74
C PHE A 187 -0.47 9.09 9.39
N GLY A 188 -0.76 8.25 10.38
CA GLY A 188 -1.56 7.04 10.21
C GLY A 188 -2.98 7.32 9.74
N ALA A 189 -3.66 8.31 10.31
CA ALA A 189 -5.03 8.67 9.95
C ALA A 189 -5.11 9.23 8.52
N ALA A 190 -4.14 10.04 8.11
CA ALA A 190 -4.02 10.52 6.73
C ALA A 190 -3.83 9.33 5.76
N THR A 191 -2.95 8.39 6.13
CA THR A 191 -2.68 7.18 5.35
C THR A 191 -3.93 6.30 5.22
N PHE A 192 -4.59 6.02 6.35
CA PHE A 192 -5.85 5.28 6.41
C PHE A 192 -6.91 5.92 5.52
N PHE A 193 -7.08 7.24 5.63
CA PHE A 193 -8.07 7.97 4.86
C PHE A 193 -7.81 7.94 3.35
N LEU A 194 -6.56 8.15 2.93
CA LEU A 194 -6.19 8.08 1.52
C LEU A 194 -6.41 6.67 0.95
N SER A 195 -6.07 5.63 1.72
CA SER A 195 -6.22 4.22 1.31
C SER A 195 -7.67 3.75 1.24
N MET A 196 -8.63 4.50 1.80
CA MET A 196 -10.07 4.20 1.60
C MET A 196 -10.51 4.40 0.15
N TRP A 197 -9.82 5.24 -0.61
CA TRP A 197 -10.21 5.66 -1.96
C TRP A 197 -9.18 5.31 -3.02
N ILE A 198 -7.95 5.03 -2.60
CA ILE A 198 -6.79 4.70 -3.43
C ILE A 198 -6.37 3.25 -3.11
N SER A 199 -5.51 2.65 -3.94
CA SER A 199 -4.90 1.36 -3.60
C SER A 199 -3.94 1.45 -2.41
N ASN A 200 -3.82 0.35 -1.66
CA ASN A 200 -2.91 0.28 -0.52
C ASN A 200 -1.45 0.51 -0.93
N THR A 201 -1.03 -0.11 -2.03
CA THR A 201 0.33 0.01 -2.56
C THR A 201 0.66 1.44 -2.96
N ALA A 202 -0.24 2.12 -3.68
CA ALA A 202 -0.02 3.50 -4.09
C ALA A 202 -0.03 4.46 -2.89
N THR A 203 -0.91 4.26 -1.92
CA THR A 203 -0.98 5.07 -0.70
C THR A 203 0.30 4.93 0.12
N THR A 204 0.79 3.70 0.30
CA THR A 204 2.06 3.43 1.00
C THR A 204 3.24 4.07 0.27
N ALA A 205 3.32 3.93 -1.05
CA ALA A 205 4.37 4.54 -1.87
C ALA A 205 4.34 6.08 -1.80
N LEU A 206 3.16 6.70 -1.73
CA LEU A 206 2.99 8.15 -1.55
C LEU A 206 3.44 8.59 -0.14
N MET A 207 3.10 7.82 0.89
CA MET A 207 3.40 8.14 2.28
C MET A 207 4.87 7.90 2.65
N PHE A 208 5.56 7.00 1.95
CA PHE A 208 6.98 6.71 2.17
C PHE A 208 7.89 7.95 2.11
N PRO A 209 7.94 8.75 1.03
CA PRO A 209 8.77 9.96 0.98
C PRO A 209 8.32 11.04 1.98
N VAL A 210 7.02 11.10 2.31
CA VAL A 210 6.48 12.03 3.31
C VAL A 210 6.98 11.66 4.70
N GLY A 211 6.90 10.38 5.06
CA GLY A 211 7.42 9.84 6.30
C GLY A 211 8.93 10.06 6.41
N LEU A 212 9.70 9.80 5.34
CA LEU A 212 11.13 10.07 5.31
C LEU A 212 11.46 11.55 5.53
N SER A 213 10.66 12.45 4.95
CA SER A 213 10.82 13.89 5.13
C SER A 213 10.58 14.31 6.59
N ILE A 214 9.57 13.72 7.25
CA ILE A 214 9.31 13.91 8.68
C ILE A 214 10.50 13.42 9.53
N LEU A 215 11.03 12.23 9.23
CA LEU A 215 12.17 11.65 9.95
C LEU A 215 13.46 12.47 9.81
N ARG A 216 13.66 13.13 8.66
CA ARG A 216 14.78 14.04 8.41
C ARG A 216 14.63 15.37 9.14
N GLY A 217 13.40 15.87 9.29
CA GLY A 217 13.11 17.11 10.01
C GLY A 217 13.29 17.02 11.53
N MET A 218 13.31 15.80 12.09
CA MET A 218 13.68 15.58 13.49
C MET A 218 15.20 15.73 13.64
N ALA A 219 15.62 16.62 14.55
CA ALA A 219 17.02 17.01 14.74
C ALA A 219 17.98 15.80 14.91
N PRO A 220 19.23 15.90 14.45
CA PRO A 220 20.23 14.85 14.59
C PRO A 220 20.72 14.76 16.04
N ALA A 221 19.97 14.04 16.89
CA ALA A 221 20.62 13.33 17.99
C ALA A 221 21.35 12.12 17.39
N ARG A 222 22.41 11.66 18.06
CA ARG A 222 23.24 10.50 17.66
C ARG A 222 22.36 9.26 17.41
N ARG A 223 22.92 8.16 16.88
CA ARG A 223 22.21 6.89 16.68
C ARG A 223 21.57 6.39 17.99
N ASP A 224 20.39 6.91 18.30
CA ASP A 224 19.63 6.60 19.49
C ASP A 224 18.62 5.52 19.10
N PHE A 225 18.62 4.41 19.84
CA PHE A 225 17.67 3.31 19.63
C PHE A 225 16.21 3.79 19.62
N THR A 226 15.89 4.84 20.38
CA THR A 226 14.56 5.48 20.39
C THR A 226 14.18 6.08 19.04
N ARG A 227 15.11 6.74 18.33
CA ARG A 227 14.85 7.30 16.99
C ARG A 227 14.66 6.18 15.96
N LEU A 228 15.43 5.10 16.07
CA LEU A 228 15.28 3.94 15.19
C LEU A 228 13.90 3.29 15.37
N ARG A 229 13.47 3.06 16.62
CA ARG A 229 12.13 2.53 16.93
C ARG A 229 11.03 3.42 16.38
N TYR A 230 11.13 4.73 16.57
CA TYR A 230 10.14 5.65 16.01
C TYR A 230 10.11 5.65 14.48
N SER A 231 11.28 5.56 13.84
CA SER A 231 11.38 5.49 12.38
C SER A 231 10.72 4.22 11.83
N ILE A 232 10.99 3.08 12.47
CA ILE A 232 10.33 1.81 12.16
C ILE A 232 8.82 1.92 12.39
N ALA A 233 8.38 2.46 13.53
CA ALA A 233 6.97 2.64 13.86
C ALA A 233 6.26 3.54 12.83
N LEU A 234 6.91 4.62 12.35
CA LEU A 234 6.35 5.51 11.34
C LEU A 234 6.22 4.82 9.98
N MET A 235 7.21 4.03 9.56
CA MET A 235 7.14 3.27 8.30
C MET A 235 6.11 2.13 8.37
N LEU A 236 6.07 1.41 9.49
CA LEU A 236 5.04 0.37 9.75
C LEU A 236 3.65 0.97 9.81
N MET A 237 3.50 2.16 10.40
CA MET A 237 2.24 2.90 10.42
C MET A 237 1.76 3.18 8.99
N ALA A 238 2.64 3.56 8.07
CA ALA A 238 2.26 3.77 6.66
C ALA A 238 1.70 2.47 6.05
N SER A 239 2.41 1.36 6.21
CA SER A 239 2.01 0.08 5.63
C SER A 239 0.69 -0.44 6.22
N TYR A 240 0.57 -0.49 7.54
CA TYR A 240 -0.61 -1.07 8.19
C TYR A 240 -1.83 -0.16 8.14
N ALA A 241 -1.67 1.16 8.34
CA ALA A 241 -2.79 2.09 8.22
C ALA A 241 -3.37 2.07 6.80
N SER A 242 -2.51 1.92 5.79
CA SER A 242 -2.96 1.77 4.40
C SER A 242 -3.79 0.49 4.23
N SER A 243 -3.28 -0.66 4.69
CA SER A 243 -4.03 -1.93 4.64
C SER A 243 -5.39 -1.84 5.35
N LEU A 244 -5.45 -1.20 6.52
CA LEU A 244 -6.70 -1.01 7.27
C LEU A 244 -7.66 -0.05 6.59
N GLY A 245 -7.14 1.03 5.99
CA GLY A 245 -7.95 1.98 5.23
C GLY A 245 -8.64 1.30 4.04
N GLY A 246 -7.94 0.39 3.36
CA GLY A 246 -8.49 -0.39 2.26
C GLY A 246 -9.66 -1.30 2.65
N LEU A 247 -9.82 -1.64 3.93
CA LEU A 247 -10.97 -2.44 4.43
C LEU A 247 -12.25 -1.61 4.58
N ALA A 248 -12.11 -0.30 4.83
CA ALA A 248 -13.23 0.54 5.23
C ALA A 248 -14.27 0.79 4.12
N THR A 249 -13.87 0.68 2.85
CA THR A 249 -14.77 0.85 1.70
C THR A 249 -14.71 -0.36 0.78
N LYS A 250 -15.76 -0.56 -0.03
CA LYS A 250 -15.75 -1.60 -1.06
C LYS A 250 -14.63 -1.42 -2.08
N VAL A 251 -14.27 -0.18 -2.38
CA VAL A 251 -13.34 0.18 -3.45
C VAL A 251 -11.87 0.04 -3.01
N GLY A 252 -11.59 0.10 -1.71
CA GLY A 252 -10.23 0.12 -1.19
C GLY A 252 -9.39 -1.10 -1.57
N THR A 253 -9.98 -2.30 -1.60
CA THR A 253 -9.26 -3.53 -1.99
C THR A 253 -10.11 -4.50 -2.82
N PRO A 254 -9.49 -5.26 -3.76
CA PRO A 254 -10.21 -6.26 -4.56
C PRO A 254 -10.99 -7.31 -3.75
N PRO A 255 -10.47 -7.86 -2.62
CA PRO A 255 -11.21 -8.85 -1.82
C PRO A 255 -12.58 -8.36 -1.32
N ASN A 256 -12.73 -7.06 -1.03
CA ASN A 256 -14.02 -6.52 -0.58
C ASN A 256 -15.09 -6.62 -1.67
N LEU A 257 -14.72 -6.35 -2.92
CA LEU A 257 -15.61 -6.46 -4.07
C LEU A 257 -15.95 -7.91 -4.37
N ILE A 258 -14.96 -8.80 -4.36
CA ILE A 258 -15.17 -10.23 -4.56
C ILE A 258 -16.07 -10.80 -3.47
N GLY A 259 -15.82 -10.46 -2.20
CA GLY A 259 -16.65 -10.88 -1.07
C GLY A 259 -18.09 -10.36 -1.18
N ALA A 260 -18.27 -9.09 -1.56
CA ALA A 260 -19.60 -8.55 -1.82
C ALA A 260 -20.33 -9.29 -2.96
N ARG A 261 -19.61 -9.70 -4.01
CA ARG A 261 -20.18 -10.50 -5.10
C ARG A 261 -20.62 -11.87 -4.63
N MET A 262 -19.76 -12.56 -3.87
CA MET A 262 -20.07 -13.89 -3.33
C MET A 262 -21.29 -13.87 -2.40
N ILE A 263 -21.46 -12.82 -1.60
CA ILE A 263 -22.65 -12.64 -0.75
C ILE A 263 -23.91 -12.47 -1.62
N GLU A 264 -23.82 -11.68 -2.69
CA GLU A 264 -24.93 -11.52 -3.64
C GLU A 264 -25.28 -12.83 -4.36
N GLU A 265 -24.27 -13.61 -4.79
CA GLU A 265 -24.48 -14.86 -5.52
C GLU A 265 -25.04 -15.99 -4.64
N HIS A 266 -24.55 -16.11 -3.40
CA HIS A 266 -24.91 -17.24 -2.53
C HIS A 266 -26.04 -16.96 -1.54
N ILE A 267 -26.15 -15.71 -1.07
CA ILE A 267 -27.11 -15.30 -0.04
C ILE A 267 -28.22 -14.42 -0.65
N HIS A 268 -28.08 -14.02 -1.93
CA HIS A 268 -29.03 -13.14 -2.64
C HIS A 268 -29.27 -11.80 -1.95
N VAL A 269 -28.27 -11.32 -1.19
CA VAL A 269 -28.30 -10.02 -0.51
C VAL A 269 -27.35 -9.06 -1.21
N THR A 270 -27.90 -7.99 -1.77
CA THR A 270 -27.12 -6.89 -2.34
C THR A 270 -26.77 -5.88 -1.25
N ILE A 271 -25.50 -5.83 -0.87
CA ILE A 271 -25.01 -4.81 0.06
C ILE A 271 -24.69 -3.56 -0.76
N PRO A 272 -25.38 -2.42 -0.65
CA PRO A 272 -24.97 -1.19 -1.33
C PRO A 272 -23.66 -0.64 -0.73
N PHE A 273 -22.98 0.23 -1.49
CA PHE A 273 -21.69 0.83 -1.10
C PHE A 273 -21.72 1.45 0.30
N PHE A 274 -22.73 2.27 0.59
CA PHE A 274 -22.84 2.98 1.87
C PHE A 274 -23.09 2.03 3.05
N GLN A 275 -23.86 0.96 2.87
CA GLN A 275 -24.11 -0.01 3.94
C GLN A 275 -22.84 -0.79 4.29
N TRP A 276 -22.04 -1.16 3.27
CA TRP A 276 -20.73 -1.75 3.52
C TRP A 276 -19.84 -0.80 4.31
N MET A 277 -19.79 0.47 3.93
CA MET A 277 -18.99 1.47 4.63
C MET A 277 -19.45 1.66 6.08
N LEU A 278 -20.75 1.75 6.33
CA LEU A 278 -21.32 1.84 7.69
C LEU A 278 -20.92 0.67 8.59
N LEU A 279 -20.71 -0.52 8.02
CA LEU A 279 -20.28 -1.71 8.76
C LEU A 279 -18.74 -1.79 8.89
N ALA A 280 -18.03 -1.62 7.78
CA ALA A 280 -16.60 -1.88 7.69
C ALA A 280 -15.76 -0.72 8.22
N PHE A 281 -16.20 0.54 8.02
CA PHE A 281 -15.45 1.71 8.49
C PHE A 281 -15.26 1.72 10.01
N PRO A 282 -16.31 1.53 10.86
CA PRO A 282 -16.13 1.51 12.31
C PRO A 282 -15.15 0.41 12.77
N LEU A 283 -15.23 -0.77 12.16
CA LEU A 283 -14.34 -1.89 12.47
C LEU A 283 -12.89 -1.56 12.07
N ALA A 284 -12.67 -1.10 10.84
CA ALA A 284 -11.36 -0.75 10.34
C ALA A 284 -10.73 0.42 11.12
N PHE A 285 -11.54 1.41 11.49
CA PHE A 285 -11.11 2.53 12.31
C PHE A 285 -10.75 2.08 13.74
N LEU A 286 -11.52 1.17 14.34
CA LEU A 286 -11.17 0.57 15.63
C LEU A 286 -9.83 -0.19 15.56
N MET A 287 -9.63 -1.01 14.52
CA MET A 287 -8.35 -1.69 14.29
C MET A 287 -7.19 -0.71 14.14
N PHE A 288 -7.43 0.42 13.44
CA PHE A 288 -6.45 1.50 13.30
C PHE A 288 -6.10 2.12 14.65
N LEU A 289 -7.10 2.41 15.50
CA LEU A 289 -6.87 2.95 16.85
C LEU A 289 -6.07 1.98 17.72
N LEU A 290 -6.38 0.69 17.68
CA LEU A 290 -5.66 -0.35 18.42
C LEU A 290 -4.20 -0.46 17.95
N MET A 291 -3.98 -0.46 16.65
CA MET A 291 -2.65 -0.47 16.05
C MET A 291 -1.84 0.78 16.44
N TRP A 292 -2.46 1.97 16.36
CA TRP A 292 -1.82 3.20 16.81
C TRP A 292 -1.46 3.16 18.29
N ALA A 293 -2.39 2.71 19.15
CA ALA A 293 -2.14 2.57 20.58
C ALA A 293 -0.94 1.63 20.83
N TYR A 294 -0.90 0.47 20.16
CA TYR A 294 0.20 -0.50 20.26
C TYR A 294 1.55 0.10 19.83
N LEU A 295 1.60 0.77 18.67
CA LEU A 295 2.83 1.38 18.16
C LEU A 295 3.27 2.62 18.95
N SER A 296 2.35 3.29 19.63
CA SER A 296 2.64 4.48 20.46
C SER A 296 3.04 4.14 21.91
N TRP A 297 2.71 2.94 22.40
CA TRP A 297 2.99 2.51 23.77
C TRP A 297 4.50 2.22 23.99
N ARG A 298 5.21 1.75 22.96
CA ARG A 298 6.63 1.31 23.05
C ARG A 298 7.62 2.29 22.47
#